data_AF-A0A8J2SKM0-F1
#
_entry.id   AF-A0A8J2SKM0-F1
#
_cell.length_a   1.000
_cell.length_b   1.000
_cell.length_c   1.000
_cell.angle_alpha   90.00
_cell.angle_beta   90.00
_cell.angle_gamma   90.00
#
_symmetry.space_group_name_H-M   'P 1'
#
loop_
_entity.id
_entity.type
_entity.pdbx_description
1 polymer ?
#
loop_
_entity_poly.entity_id
_entity_poly.type
_entity_poly.pdbx_seq_one_letter_code
_entity_poly.pdbx_strand_id
1 'polypeptide(L)'
;GTEHQITLREASNYALTLIKLGRYAEARAFTRNRMPVASRVLGDNNDITLKMRRTYAMALYRDAGASLDDVREAVTTLEESKRTARRVLGSAHPTVSWIERSLRDARAALRARETGDA
;
A
#
# COMPACT_ATOMS: atom_id res chain seq x y z
N GLY A 1 13.99 16.81 -9.53
CA GLY A 1 14.56 16.31 -8.26
C GLY A 1 13.74 15.17 -7.70
N THR A 2 14.16 14.58 -6.59
CA THR A 2 13.48 13.42 -5.93
C THR A 2 12.05 13.69 -5.48
N GLU A 3 11.69 14.98 -5.32
CA GLU A 3 10.37 15.44 -4.94
C GLU A 3 9.47 15.75 -6.15
N HIS A 4 9.96 15.59 -7.37
CA HIS A 4 9.14 15.88 -8.55
C HIS A 4 8.04 14.82 -8.72
N GLN A 5 6.83 15.22 -9.14
CA GLN A 5 5.67 14.33 -9.28
C GLN A 5 5.96 13.10 -10.15
N ILE A 6 6.68 13.28 -11.26
CA ILE A 6 7.10 12.17 -12.14
C ILE A 6 8.00 11.19 -11.38
N THR A 7 8.96 11.69 -10.60
CA THR A 7 9.85 10.84 -9.81
C THR A 7 9.11 10.07 -8.73
N LEU A 8 8.10 10.67 -8.09
CA LEU A 8 7.23 9.98 -7.13
C LEU A 8 6.36 8.91 -7.79
N ARG A 9 5.89 9.14 -9.02
CA ARG A 9 5.21 8.11 -9.83
C ARG A 9 6.14 6.93 -10.12
N GLU A 10 7.37 7.20 -10.56
CA GLU A 10 8.34 6.14 -10.83
C GLU A 10 8.76 5.41 -9.55
N ALA A 11 8.83 6.11 -8.40
CA ALA A 11 9.04 5.46 -7.11
C ALA A 11 7.92 4.46 -6.79
N SER A 12 6.65 4.83 -7.03
CA SER A 12 5.53 3.90 -6.85
C SER A 12 5.62 2.69 -7.80
N ASN A 13 6.04 2.88 -9.05
CA ASN A 13 6.23 1.79 -10.01
C ASN A 13 7.38 0.85 -9.61
N TYR A 14 8.49 1.43 -9.13
CA TYR A 14 9.64 0.67 -8.65
C TYR A 14 9.25 -0.22 -7.46
N ALA A 15 8.55 0.34 -6.48
CA ALA A 15 8.04 -0.42 -5.34
C ALA A 15 7.12 -1.57 -5.78
N LEU A 16 6.21 -1.34 -6.73
CA LEU A 16 5.34 -2.39 -7.25
C LEU A 16 6.13 -3.49 -7.98
N THR A 17 7.24 -3.14 -8.62
CA THR A 17 8.14 -4.10 -9.27
C THR A 17 8.83 -4.98 -8.22
N LEU A 18 9.28 -4.40 -7.11
CA LEU A 18 9.84 -5.17 -5.99
C LEU A 18 8.83 -6.19 -5.43
N ILE A 19 7.56 -5.80 -5.29
CA ILE A 19 6.48 -6.72 -4.90
C ILE A 19 6.33 -7.88 -5.89
N LYS A 20 6.36 -7.60 -7.20
CA LYS A 20 6.25 -8.64 -8.25
C LYS A 20 7.44 -9.59 -8.25
N LEU A 21 8.61 -9.12 -7.84
CA LEU A 21 9.84 -9.92 -7.69
C LEU A 21 9.91 -10.66 -6.34
N GLY A 22 8.89 -10.55 -5.47
CA GLY A 22 8.92 -11.15 -4.13
C GLY A 22 9.86 -10.46 -3.14
N ARG A 23 10.43 -9.30 -3.49
CA ARG A 23 11.34 -8.52 -2.64
C ARG A 23 10.56 -7.62 -1.68
N TYR A 24 9.78 -8.23 -0.79
CA TYR A 24 8.83 -7.53 0.07
C TYR A 24 9.49 -6.62 1.10
N ALA A 25 10.56 -7.06 1.76
CA ALA A 25 11.30 -6.26 2.73
C ALA A 25 11.87 -4.97 2.11
N GLU A 26 12.41 -5.06 0.90
CA GLU A 26 12.88 -3.87 0.16
C GLU A 26 11.72 -2.97 -0.27
N ALA A 27 10.61 -3.55 -0.76
CA ALA A 27 9.43 -2.78 -1.12
C ALA A 27 8.89 -2.00 0.09
N ARG A 28 8.83 -2.64 1.26
CA ARG A 28 8.41 -2.04 2.53
C ARG A 28 9.34 -0.89 2.92
N ALA A 29 10.65 -1.13 2.98
CA ALA A 29 11.62 -0.11 3.36
C ALA A 29 11.61 1.09 2.39
N PHE A 30 11.55 0.81 1.09
CA PHE A 30 11.49 1.84 0.05
C PHE A 30 10.22 2.68 0.15
N THR A 31 9.04 2.05 0.23
CA THR A 31 7.77 2.77 0.30
C THR A 31 7.63 3.55 1.61
N ARG A 32 8.06 2.99 2.76
CA ARG A 32 8.08 3.69 4.06
C ARG A 32 8.89 4.98 4.00
N ASN A 33 10.03 4.98 3.29
CA ASN A 33 10.86 6.17 3.11
C ASN A 33 10.20 7.20 2.14
N ARG A 34 9.53 6.73 1.08
CA ARG A 34 8.96 7.62 0.05
C ARG A 34 7.58 8.18 0.36
N MET A 35 6.78 7.48 1.18
CA MET A 35 5.42 7.89 1.54
C MET A 35 5.34 9.29 2.17
N PRO A 36 6.17 9.66 3.18
CA PRO A 36 6.14 11.00 3.75
C PRO A 36 6.43 12.10 2.72
N VAL A 37 7.32 11.83 1.77
CA VAL A 37 7.64 12.77 0.68
C VAL A 37 6.43 12.95 -0.24
N ALA A 38 5.77 11.86 -0.66
CA ALA A 38 4.57 11.96 -1.49
C ALA A 38 3.42 12.65 -0.75
N SER A 39 3.20 12.35 0.52
CA SER A 39 2.20 13.04 1.35
C SER A 39 2.45 14.54 1.44
N ARG A 40 3.71 14.97 1.66
CA ARG A 40 4.05 16.40 1.73
C ARG A 40 3.92 17.11 0.38
N VAL A 41 4.40 16.49 -0.70
CA VAL A 41 4.49 17.13 -2.02
C VAL A 41 3.15 17.10 -2.76
N LEU A 42 2.47 15.95 -2.75
CA LEU A 42 1.27 15.71 -3.56
C LEU A 42 -0.02 15.78 -2.72
N GLY A 43 0.10 15.65 -1.40
CA GLY A 43 -1.02 15.51 -0.48
C GLY A 43 -1.46 14.06 -0.29
N ASP A 44 -2.10 13.79 0.85
CA ASP A 44 -2.62 12.45 1.20
C ASP A 44 -3.78 11.97 0.33
N ASN A 45 -4.47 12.91 -0.33
CA ASN A 45 -5.60 12.64 -1.20
C ASN A 45 -5.20 12.36 -2.66
N ASN A 46 -3.91 12.48 -2.99
CA ASN A 46 -3.43 12.28 -4.35
C ASN A 46 -3.41 10.80 -4.74
N ASP A 47 -3.78 10.51 -5.99
CA ASP A 47 -3.80 9.15 -6.53
C ASP A 47 -2.43 8.44 -6.43
N ILE A 48 -1.31 9.15 -6.62
CA ILE A 48 0.04 8.57 -6.49
C ILE A 48 0.32 8.23 -5.02
N THR A 49 -0.04 9.10 -4.08
CA THR A 49 0.12 8.83 -2.64
C THR A 49 -0.72 7.63 -2.21
N LEU A 50 -1.96 7.51 -2.69
CA LEU A 50 -2.85 6.37 -2.44
C LEU A 50 -2.30 5.06 -3.04
N LYS A 51 -1.74 5.09 -4.25
CA LYS A 51 -1.06 3.95 -4.87
C LYS A 51 0.18 3.51 -4.08
N MET A 52 0.93 4.47 -3.53
CA MET A 52 2.10 4.17 -2.73
C MET A 52 1.72 3.55 -1.37
N ARG A 53 0.70 4.08 -0.69
CA ARG A 53 0.10 3.46 0.52
C ARG A 53 -0.39 2.04 0.27
N ARG A 54 -1.07 1.80 -0.86
CA ARG A 54 -1.49 0.45 -1.26
C ARG A 54 -0.28 -0.48 -1.46
N THR A 55 0.78 0.00 -2.10
CA THR A 55 1.98 -0.80 -2.37
C THR A 55 2.72 -1.14 -1.07
N TYR A 56 2.78 -0.20 -0.12
CA TYR A 56 3.27 -0.45 1.24
C TYR A 56 2.48 -1.56 1.93
N ALA A 57 1.15 -1.47 1.92
CA ALA A 57 0.30 -2.51 2.49
C ALA A 57 0.52 -3.87 1.80
N MET A 58 0.66 -3.90 0.48
CA MET A 58 1.01 -5.13 -0.24
C MET A 58 2.34 -5.73 0.21
N ALA A 59 3.35 -4.90 0.52
CA ALA A 59 4.62 -5.38 1.06
C ALA A 59 4.44 -6.04 2.43
N LEU A 60 3.54 -5.51 3.25
CA LEU A 60 3.28 -6.01 4.60
C LEU A 60 2.51 -7.34 4.59
N TYR A 61 1.42 -7.49 3.83
CA TYR A 61 0.60 -8.72 3.94
C TYR A 61 1.04 -9.86 3.02
N ARG A 62 1.84 -9.60 1.97
CA ARG A 62 2.30 -10.63 1.03
C ARG A 62 3.62 -11.28 1.43
N ASP A 63 4.36 -10.67 2.34
CA ASP A 63 5.56 -11.29 2.89
C ASP A 63 5.17 -12.49 3.76
N ALA A 64 5.68 -13.68 3.43
CA ALA A 64 5.45 -14.88 4.23
C ALA A 64 6.02 -14.74 5.65
N GLY A 65 7.07 -13.94 5.83
CA GLY A 65 7.67 -13.61 7.12
C GLY A 65 7.00 -12.45 7.86
N ALA A 66 5.93 -11.87 7.32
CA ALA A 66 5.22 -10.77 7.99
C ALA A 66 4.60 -11.21 9.31
N SER A 67 4.84 -10.40 10.35
CA SER A 67 4.20 -10.57 11.65
C SER A 67 2.69 -10.30 11.57
N LEU A 68 1.95 -10.75 12.58
CA LEU A 68 0.52 -10.46 12.68
C LEU A 68 0.25 -8.94 12.71
N ASP A 69 1.12 -8.17 13.36
CA ASP A 69 1.01 -6.72 13.44
C ASP A 69 1.29 -6.03 12.10
N ASP A 70 2.22 -6.55 11.30
CA ASP A 70 2.45 -6.07 9.93
C ASP A 70 1.17 -6.23 9.09
N VAL A 71 0.50 -7.38 9.19
CA VAL A 71 -0.73 -7.63 8.43
C VAL A 71 -1.89 -6.77 8.95
N ARG A 72 -1.98 -6.53 10.27
CA ARG A 72 -2.95 -5.57 10.84
C ARG A 72 -2.70 -4.15 10.34
N GLU A 73 -1.45 -3.70 10.31
CA GLU A 73 -1.06 -2.41 9.75
C GLU A 73 -1.46 -2.29 8.28
N ALA A 74 -1.29 -3.36 7.49
CA ALA A 74 -1.71 -3.42 6.09
C ALA A 74 -3.22 -3.20 5.94
N VAL A 75 -4.03 -3.88 6.76
CA VAL A 75 -5.49 -3.74 6.76
C VAL A 75 -5.91 -2.31 7.09
N THR A 76 -5.39 -1.75 8.19
CA THR A 76 -5.69 -0.37 8.61
C THR A 76 -5.32 0.64 7.51
N THR A 77 -4.11 0.52 6.94
CA THR A 77 -3.64 1.38 5.85
C THR A 77 -4.59 1.34 4.64
N LEU A 78 -5.07 0.16 4.27
CA LEU A 78 -5.97 -0.02 3.13
C LEU A 78 -7.39 0.47 3.42
N GLU A 79 -7.88 0.36 4.65
CA GLU A 79 -9.17 0.93 5.06
C GLU A 79 -9.18 2.45 4.99
N GLU A 80 -8.15 3.10 5.53
CA GLU A 80 -7.99 4.55 5.44
C GLU A 80 -7.87 5.00 3.99
N SER A 81 -7.01 4.32 3.21
CA SER A 81 -6.81 4.62 1.79
C SER A 81 -8.11 4.44 1.00
N LYS A 82 -8.93 3.44 1.32
CA LYS A 82 -10.24 3.23 0.69
C LYS A 82 -11.19 4.39 1.00
N ARG A 83 -11.30 4.80 2.27
CA ARG A 83 -12.16 5.93 2.68
C ARG A 83 -11.75 7.20 1.95
N THR A 84 -10.45 7.51 1.94
CA THR A 84 -9.90 8.67 1.24
C THR A 84 -10.15 8.59 -0.27
N ALA A 85 -9.78 7.48 -0.92
CA ALA A 85 -9.93 7.30 -2.37
C ALA A 85 -11.40 7.42 -2.82
N ARG A 86 -12.36 6.83 -2.09
CA ARG A 86 -13.78 6.95 -2.42
C ARG A 86 -14.29 8.38 -2.33
N ARG A 87 -13.83 9.13 -1.31
CA ARG A 87 -14.21 10.54 -1.11
C ARG A 87 -13.65 11.45 -2.20
N VAL A 88 -12.42 11.23 -2.64
CA VAL A 88 -11.69 12.17 -3.51
C VAL A 88 -11.69 11.79 -4.99
N LEU A 89 -11.74 10.50 -5.32
CA LEU A 89 -11.73 10.00 -6.71
C LEU A 89 -13.10 9.48 -7.16
N GLY A 90 -14.02 9.23 -6.21
CA GLY A 90 -15.30 8.60 -6.48
C GLY A 90 -15.23 7.07 -6.51
N SER A 91 -16.37 6.42 -6.25
CA SER A 91 -16.42 4.94 -6.08
C SER A 91 -16.14 4.14 -7.36
N ALA A 92 -16.31 4.74 -8.55
CA ALA A 92 -16.04 4.08 -9.83
C ALA A 92 -14.56 4.17 -10.28
N HIS A 93 -13.72 4.88 -9.53
CA HIS A 93 -12.32 5.08 -9.92
C HIS A 93 -11.50 3.78 -9.80
N PRO A 94 -10.65 3.42 -10.78
CA PRO A 94 -9.86 2.19 -10.75
C PRO A 94 -9.01 1.99 -9.48
N THR A 95 -8.45 3.07 -8.94
CA THR A 95 -7.67 3.03 -7.69
C THR A 95 -8.49 2.54 -6.51
N VAL A 96 -9.79 2.88 -6.43
CA VAL A 96 -10.68 2.36 -5.38
C VAL A 96 -10.80 0.84 -5.51
N SER A 97 -11.09 0.33 -6.71
CA SER A 97 -11.21 -1.11 -6.95
C SER A 97 -9.91 -1.87 -6.65
N TRP A 98 -8.75 -1.27 -6.95
CA TRP A 98 -7.44 -1.84 -6.61
C TRP A 98 -7.19 -1.89 -5.11
N ILE A 99 -7.51 -0.83 -4.38
CA ILE A 99 -7.39 -0.79 -2.91
C ILE A 99 -8.35 -1.82 -2.29
N GLU A 100 -9.58 -1.92 -2.78
CA GLU A 100 -10.56 -2.87 -2.27
C GLU A 100 -10.15 -4.33 -2.50
N ARG A 101 -9.54 -4.63 -3.65
CA ARG A 101 -8.95 -5.95 -3.90
C ARG A 101 -7.83 -6.24 -2.91
N SER A 102 -6.88 -5.32 -2.77
CA SER A 102 -5.79 -5.47 -1.81
C SER A 102 -6.29 -5.59 -0.36
N LEU A 103 -7.37 -4.89 0.00
CA LEU A 103 -7.98 -4.99 1.33
C LEU A 103 -8.60 -6.36 1.58
N ARG A 104 -9.26 -6.96 0.57
CA ARG A 104 -9.75 -8.33 0.67
C ARG A 104 -8.60 -9.32 0.88
N ASP A 105 -7.53 -9.18 0.10
CA ASP A 105 -6.36 -10.04 0.22
C ASP A 105 -5.68 -9.89 1.59
N ALA A 106 -5.52 -8.66 2.09
CA ALA A 106 -4.92 -8.38 3.40
C ALA A 106 -5.76 -8.98 4.54
N ARG A 107 -7.09 -8.87 4.47
CA ARG A 107 -7.99 -9.48 5.47
C ARG A 107 -7.96 -11.01 5.42
N ALA A 108 -7.83 -11.60 4.23
CA ALA A 108 -7.66 -13.05 4.11
C ALA A 108 -6.32 -13.50 4.71
N ALA A 109 -5.24 -12.76 4.45
CA ALA A 109 -3.92 -13.01 5.02
C ALA A 109 -3.90 -12.84 6.55
N LEU A 110 -4.67 -11.89 7.09
CA LEU A 110 -4.82 -11.69 8.53
C LEU A 110 -5.50 -12.89 9.18
N ARG A 111 -6.66 -13.30 8.66
CA ARG A 111 -7.41 -14.45 9.16
C ARG A 111 -6.57 -15.73 9.13
N ALA A 112 -5.85 -15.97 8.04
CA ALA A 112 -5.02 -17.16 7.90
C ALA A 112 -3.91 -17.24 8.97
N ARG A 113 -3.34 -16.09 9.35
CA ARG A 113 -2.34 -16.01 10.42
C ARG A 113 -2.97 -16.16 11.80
N GLU A 114 -4.10 -15.49 12.06
CA GLU A 114 -4.85 -15.64 13.32
C GLU A 114 -5.27 -17.09 13.59
N THR A 115 -5.59 -17.86 12.54
CA THR A 115 -5.92 -19.29 12.68
C THR A 115 -4.71 -20.22 12.70
N GLY A 116 -3.55 -19.76 12.23
CA GLY A 116 -2.31 -20.54 12.23
C GLY A 116 -1.49 -20.39 13.52
N ASP A 117 -1.72 -19.30 14.25
CA ASP A 117 -1.13 -19.03 15.58
C ASP A 117 -1.98 -19.61 16.74
N ALA A 118 -3.11 -20.27 16.44
CA ALA A 118 -4.02 -20.91 17.40
C ALA A 118 -3.77 -22.43 17.49
#